data_AF-A0A8S1J6Q8-F1
#
_entry.id   AF-A0A8S1J6Q8-F1
#
_cell.length_a   1.000
_cell.length_b   1.000
_cell.length_c   1.000
_cell.angle_alpha   90.00
_cell.angle_beta   90.00
_cell.angle_gamma   90.00
#
_symmetry.space_group_name_H-M   'P 1'
#
loop_
_entity.id
_entity.type
_entity.pdbx_description
1 polymer ?
#
loop_
_entity_poly.entity_id
_entity_poly.type
_entity_poly.pdbx_seq_one_letter_code
_entity_poly.pdbx_strand_id
1 'polypeptide(L)'
;MPSPAVPGNAKTGAVVAAISRLLSCPLGWLLGTMSPIINDVATDLENPPVFTTVQAADLTPAFKTLIQGHYPDLQPQVFDSKEVSTVFEGAVRVARAMRRWTVVKEDAEAGTVEGYCVTQLMRFKDDWVVRVSELRGGGAVVDMRSRSRMGKGDG
;
A
#
# COMPACT_ATOMS: atom_id res chain seq x y z
N MET A 1 13.58 -8.01 -28.65
CA MET A 1 12.30 -8.71 -28.85
C MET A 1 11.22 -7.92 -28.11
N PRO A 2 10.17 -7.42 -28.78
CA PRO A 2 9.06 -6.78 -28.07
C PRO A 2 8.27 -7.84 -27.29
N SER A 3 8.00 -7.55 -26.01
CA SER A 3 7.20 -8.39 -25.10
C SER A 3 5.76 -8.50 -25.61
N PRO A 4 5.10 -9.67 -25.50
CA PRO A 4 3.72 -9.82 -25.96
C PRO A 4 2.80 -8.94 -25.12
N ALA A 5 1.97 -8.14 -25.81
CA ALA A 5 0.92 -7.34 -25.20
C ALA A 5 -0.12 -8.28 -24.58
N VAL A 6 -0.26 -8.21 -23.26
CA VAL A 6 -1.34 -8.89 -22.53
C VAL A 6 -2.66 -8.17 -22.87
N PRO A 7 -3.67 -8.86 -23.43
CA PRO A 7 -4.96 -8.25 -23.71
C PRO A 7 -5.70 -7.98 -22.40
N GLY A 8 -5.57 -6.76 -21.88
CA GLY A 8 -6.20 -6.33 -20.64
C GLY A 8 -7.63 -5.87 -20.88
N ASN A 9 -8.60 -6.57 -20.28
CA ASN A 9 -9.98 -6.11 -20.16
C ASN A 9 -9.97 -4.70 -19.57
N ALA A 10 -10.65 -3.73 -20.20
CA ALA A 10 -10.56 -2.30 -19.86
C ALA A 10 -10.80 -1.98 -18.36
N LYS A 11 -11.56 -2.84 -17.66
CA LYS A 11 -11.82 -2.76 -16.21
C LYS A 11 -10.58 -3.10 -15.36
N THR A 12 -9.80 -4.10 -15.75
CA THR A 12 -8.55 -4.50 -15.08
C THR A 12 -7.46 -3.44 -15.25
N GLY A 13 -7.43 -2.74 -16.39
CA GLY A 13 -6.50 -1.63 -16.64
C GLY A 13 -6.74 -0.42 -15.72
N ALA A 14 -8.00 -0.07 -15.46
CA ALA A 14 -8.36 1.01 -14.54
C ALA A 14 -8.03 0.67 -13.07
N VAL A 15 -8.27 -0.59 -12.68
CA VAL A 15 -7.92 -1.11 -11.35
C VAL A 15 -6.41 -1.04 -11.11
N VAL A 16 -5.63 -1.48 -12.10
CA VAL A 16 -4.16 -1.46 -12.06
C VAL A 16 -3.62 -0.03 -11.97
N ALA A 17 -4.19 0.93 -12.68
CA ALA A 17 -3.75 2.33 -12.62
C ALA A 17 -4.03 3.01 -11.27
N ALA A 18 -5.18 2.73 -10.64
CA ALA A 18 -5.55 3.29 -9.35
C ALA A 18 -4.78 2.64 -8.18
N ILE A 19 -4.60 1.31 -8.21
CA ILE A 19 -3.71 0.61 -7.28
C ILE A 19 -2.28 1.10 -7.46
N SER A 20 -1.82 1.29 -8.70
CA SER A 20 -0.50 1.90 -8.95
C SER A 20 -0.39 3.30 -8.35
N ARG A 21 -1.47 4.09 -8.21
CA ARG A 21 -1.45 5.40 -7.52
C ARG A 21 -1.35 5.29 -5.99
N LEU A 22 -2.01 4.30 -5.37
CA LEU A 22 -1.78 3.97 -3.96
C LEU A 22 -0.34 3.49 -3.73
N LEU A 23 0.14 2.59 -4.58
CA LEU A 23 1.43 1.91 -4.43
C LEU A 23 2.62 2.79 -4.87
N SER A 24 2.41 3.78 -5.75
CA SER A 24 3.45 4.70 -6.22
C SER A 24 3.73 5.89 -5.30
N CYS A 25 3.16 5.91 -4.10
CA CYS A 25 3.39 7.00 -3.15
C CYS A 25 4.08 6.55 -1.86
N PRO A 26 5.41 6.48 -1.84
CA PRO A 26 6.18 6.95 -0.72
C PRO A 26 6.46 8.44 -0.97
N LEU A 27 5.61 9.34 -0.45
CA LEU A 27 5.75 10.80 -0.59
C LEU A 27 7.08 11.36 -0.01
N GLY A 28 7.92 10.53 0.62
CA GLY A 28 9.27 10.88 1.07
C GLY A 28 10.34 10.95 -0.03
N TRP A 29 10.03 10.57 -1.28
CA TRP A 29 11.07 10.45 -2.33
C TRP A 29 11.50 11.77 -2.97
N LEU A 30 10.75 12.86 -2.82
CA LEU A 30 11.05 14.09 -3.56
C LEU A 30 11.99 15.07 -2.84
N LEU A 31 12.14 15.01 -1.51
CA LEU A 31 12.78 16.12 -0.79
C LEU A 31 14.14 15.86 -0.14
N GLY A 32 14.59 14.62 0.04
CA GLY A 32 15.98 14.36 0.48
C GLY A 32 16.44 15.07 1.77
N THR A 33 15.52 15.67 2.53
CA THR A 33 15.80 16.44 3.73
C THR A 33 15.00 15.87 4.90
N MET A 34 15.73 15.49 5.94
CA MET A 34 15.26 15.14 7.29
C MET A 34 14.61 13.76 7.42
N SER A 35 14.93 13.09 8.53
CA SER A 35 14.21 11.89 9.00
C SER A 35 12.71 12.14 8.83
N PRO A 36 11.96 11.27 8.14
CA PRO A 36 10.56 11.54 7.90
C PRO A 36 9.87 11.60 9.27
N ILE A 37 9.34 12.77 9.63
CA ILE A 37 8.55 13.00 10.85
C ILE A 37 7.38 12.01 10.90
N ILE A 38 6.96 11.48 9.74
CA ILE A 38 5.95 10.45 9.57
C ILE A 38 6.60 9.24 8.91
N ASN A 39 6.84 8.18 9.67
CA ASN A 39 7.42 6.93 9.17
C ASN A 39 6.42 5.76 9.17
N ASP A 40 5.16 6.01 9.51
CA ASP A 40 4.07 5.05 9.50
C ASP A 40 2.84 5.77 8.94
N VAL A 41 2.32 5.30 7.80
CA VAL A 41 1.22 5.92 7.07
C VAL A 41 0.21 4.85 6.71
N ALA A 42 -1.07 5.10 6.96
CA ALA A 42 -2.17 4.26 6.51
C ALA A 42 -3.23 5.08 5.79
N THR A 43 -3.92 4.48 4.83
CA THR A 43 -5.05 5.12 4.16
C THR A 43 -6.35 5.00 4.94
N ASP A 44 -6.53 3.93 5.72
CA ASP A 44 -7.59 3.83 6.73
C ASP A 44 -6.98 4.14 8.10
N LEU A 45 -7.28 5.32 8.65
CA LEU A 45 -6.76 5.74 9.95
C LEU A 45 -7.58 5.18 11.12
N GLU A 46 -8.82 4.74 10.89
CA GLU A 46 -9.69 4.19 11.92
C GLU A 46 -9.39 2.71 12.13
N ASN A 47 -9.23 1.96 11.04
CA ASN A 47 -8.92 0.55 11.03
C ASN A 47 -7.75 0.24 10.09
N PRO A 48 -6.51 0.66 10.41
CA PRO A 48 -5.37 0.46 9.53
C PRO A 48 -5.08 -1.03 9.30
N PRO A 49 -4.60 -1.42 8.11
CA PRO A 49 -4.06 -2.75 7.88
C PRO A 49 -3.00 -3.15 8.90
N VAL A 50 -3.04 -4.41 9.30
CA VAL A 50 -2.10 -4.99 10.26
C VAL A 50 -1.10 -5.86 9.50
N PHE A 51 0.16 -5.77 9.90
CA PHE A 51 1.21 -6.64 9.40
C PHE A 51 1.17 -8.00 10.10
N THR A 52 1.26 -9.08 9.34
CA THR A 52 1.36 -10.45 9.89
C THR A 52 2.76 -11.03 9.73
N THR A 53 3.57 -10.47 8.82
CA THR A 53 4.93 -10.94 8.53
C THR A 53 6.03 -10.22 9.32
N VAL A 54 5.71 -9.07 9.92
CA VAL A 54 6.62 -8.27 10.75
C VAL A 54 5.91 -7.76 11.99
N GLN A 55 6.63 -7.60 13.09
CA GLN A 55 6.07 -6.97 14.28
C GLN A 55 6.06 -5.45 14.10
N ALA A 56 4.86 -4.87 14.15
CA ALA A 56 4.66 -3.43 14.06
C ALA A 56 3.76 -2.97 15.20
N ALA A 57 4.10 -1.83 15.81
CA ALA A 57 3.21 -1.17 16.78
C ALA A 57 1.97 -0.61 16.07
N ASP A 58 0.91 -0.35 16.84
CA ASP A 58 -0.28 0.31 16.31
C ASP A 58 0.03 1.72 15.79
N LEU A 59 -0.80 2.17 14.84
CA LEU A 59 -0.70 3.53 14.31
C LEU A 59 -1.08 4.53 15.40
N THR A 60 -0.09 5.30 15.86
CA THR A 60 -0.26 6.20 17.01
C THR A 60 -1.16 7.39 16.69
N PRO A 61 -1.86 7.98 17.68
CA PRO A 61 -2.64 9.19 17.48
C PRO A 61 -1.82 10.35 16.90
N ALA A 62 -0.56 10.49 17.32
CA ALA A 62 0.35 11.50 16.79
C ALA A 62 0.58 11.33 15.28
N PHE A 63 0.77 10.09 14.80
CA PHE A 63 0.86 9.84 13.36
C PHE A 63 -0.47 10.09 12.65
N LYS A 64 -1.62 9.70 13.23
CA LYS A 64 -2.93 10.01 12.64
C LYS A 64 -3.11 11.52 12.42
N THR A 65 -2.81 12.33 13.43
CA THR A 65 -2.88 13.81 13.31
C THR A 65 -1.93 14.36 12.25
N LEU A 66 -0.68 13.86 12.23
CA LEU A 66 0.29 14.28 11.22
C LEU A 66 -0.15 13.88 9.80
N ILE A 67 -0.68 12.67 9.61
CA ILE A 67 -1.20 12.21 8.33
C ILE A 67 -2.38 13.08 7.89
N GLN A 68 -3.35 13.34 8.77
CA GLN A 68 -4.49 14.22 8.46
C GLN A 68 -4.05 15.65 8.09
N GLY A 69 -3.02 16.18 8.74
CA GLY A 69 -2.50 17.51 8.46
C GLY A 69 -1.74 17.61 7.13
N HIS A 70 -0.96 16.59 6.78
CA HIS A 70 -0.10 16.61 5.58
C HIS A 70 -0.75 15.95 4.35
N TYR A 71 -1.69 15.04 4.56
CA TYR A 71 -2.36 14.25 3.53
C TYR A 71 -3.87 14.19 3.79
N PRO A 72 -4.58 15.33 3.76
CA PRO A 72 -6.01 15.38 4.08
C PRO A 72 -6.87 14.55 3.13
N ASP A 73 -6.40 14.31 1.91
CA ASP A 73 -7.11 13.52 0.89
C ASP A 73 -6.77 12.02 0.92
N LEU A 74 -5.92 11.59 1.87
CA LEU A 74 -5.51 10.19 1.97
C LEU A 74 -6.68 9.34 2.50
N GLN A 75 -7.15 8.42 1.65
CA GLN A 75 -8.29 7.57 1.96
C GLN A 75 -8.21 6.23 1.21
N PRO A 76 -8.91 5.19 1.68
CA PRO A 76 -9.07 3.93 0.95
C PRO A 76 -9.65 4.16 -0.44
N GLN A 77 -9.26 3.34 -1.41
CA GLN A 77 -9.78 3.44 -2.77
C GLN A 77 -10.91 2.44 -2.98
N VAL A 78 -12.00 2.92 -3.58
CA VAL A 78 -13.16 2.11 -3.90
C VAL A 78 -13.11 1.69 -5.36
N PHE A 79 -13.45 0.43 -5.62
CA PHE A 79 -13.53 -0.18 -6.93
C PHE A 79 -14.92 -0.73 -7.18
N ASP A 80 -15.51 -0.36 -8.31
CA ASP A 80 -16.77 -0.94 -8.81
C ASP A 80 -16.51 -2.31 -9.46
N SER A 81 -16.06 -3.26 -8.65
CA SER A 81 -15.88 -4.67 -9.01
C SER A 81 -16.70 -5.53 -8.06
N LYS A 82 -17.58 -6.35 -8.62
CA LYS A 82 -18.38 -7.31 -7.83
C LYS A 82 -17.56 -8.51 -7.34
N GLU A 83 -16.39 -8.73 -7.93
CA GLU A 83 -15.48 -9.79 -7.54
C GLU A 83 -14.28 -9.18 -6.82
N VAL A 84 -14.24 -9.37 -5.50
CA VAL A 84 -13.13 -8.91 -4.65
C VAL A 84 -11.84 -9.66 -4.98
N SER A 85 -11.94 -10.96 -5.29
CA SER A 85 -10.80 -11.78 -5.74
C SER A 85 -10.09 -11.18 -6.96
N THR A 86 -10.85 -10.69 -7.94
CA THR A 86 -10.30 -10.03 -9.13
C THR A 86 -9.50 -8.77 -8.79
N VAL A 87 -9.96 -7.99 -7.80
CA VAL A 87 -9.25 -6.79 -7.30
C VAL A 87 -8.01 -7.20 -6.51
N PHE A 88 -8.11 -8.20 -5.66
CA PHE A 88 -7.00 -8.75 -4.88
C PHE A 88 -5.87 -9.26 -5.78
N GLU A 89 -6.19 -10.11 -6.77
CA GLU A 89 -5.21 -10.56 -7.75
C GLU A 89 -4.60 -9.39 -8.54
N GLY A 90 -5.40 -8.35 -8.81
CA GLY A 90 -4.91 -7.09 -9.36
C GLY A 90 -3.85 -6.45 -8.48
N ALA A 91 -4.12 -6.32 -7.18
CA ALA A 91 -3.19 -5.77 -6.21
C ALA A 91 -1.87 -6.56 -6.17
N VAL A 92 -1.96 -7.89 -6.12
CA VAL A 92 -0.80 -8.79 -6.16
C VAL A 92 0.02 -8.60 -7.44
N ARG A 93 -0.64 -8.57 -8.62
CA ARG A 93 0.04 -8.37 -9.90
C ARG A 93 0.79 -7.03 -9.95
N VAL A 94 0.18 -5.95 -9.45
CA VAL A 94 0.84 -4.64 -9.41
C VAL A 94 2.02 -4.67 -8.45
N ALA A 95 1.85 -5.20 -7.23
CA ALA A 95 2.93 -5.29 -6.24
C ALA A 95 4.14 -6.08 -6.78
N ARG A 96 3.92 -7.15 -7.54
CA ARG A 96 4.98 -7.94 -8.19
C ARG A 96 5.64 -7.23 -9.38
N ALA A 97 4.90 -6.38 -10.10
CA ALA A 97 5.43 -5.61 -11.22
C ALA A 97 6.21 -4.36 -10.77
N MET A 98 5.95 -3.87 -9.55
CA MET A 98 6.61 -2.71 -8.99
C MET A 98 8.10 -2.99 -8.78
N ARG A 99 8.94 -2.16 -9.39
CA ARG A 99 10.40 -2.30 -9.25
C ARG A 99 10.77 -2.12 -7.77
N ARG A 100 11.60 -3.05 -7.26
CA ARG A 100 12.17 -3.01 -5.89
C ARG A 100 11.18 -3.28 -4.77
N TRP A 101 9.97 -3.67 -5.12
CA TRP A 101 9.04 -4.28 -4.19
C TRP A 101 9.33 -5.76 -4.15
N THR A 102 9.21 -6.35 -2.96
CA THR A 102 9.30 -7.78 -2.75
C THR A 102 8.05 -8.19 -2.00
N VAL A 103 7.23 -9.02 -2.62
CA VAL A 103 6.09 -9.66 -1.96
C VAL A 103 6.63 -10.77 -1.06
N VAL A 104 6.23 -10.77 0.21
CA VAL A 104 6.65 -11.75 1.22
C VAL A 104 5.51 -12.70 1.58
N LYS A 105 4.27 -12.22 1.59
CA LYS A 105 3.08 -13.05 1.88
C LYS A 105 1.89 -12.57 1.05
N GLU A 106 1.12 -13.54 0.57
CA GLU A 106 -0.21 -13.35 -0.03
C GLU A 106 -1.19 -14.20 0.78
N ASP A 107 -2.26 -13.60 1.26
CA ASP A 107 -3.31 -14.23 2.04
C ASP A 107 -4.65 -13.91 1.40
N ALA A 108 -5.05 -14.73 0.43
CA ALA A 108 -6.27 -14.49 -0.35
C ALA A 108 -7.54 -14.63 0.50
N GLU A 109 -7.51 -15.41 1.58
CA GLU A 109 -8.62 -15.56 2.51
C GLU A 109 -8.80 -14.31 3.37
N ALA A 110 -7.71 -13.76 3.89
CA ALA A 110 -7.73 -12.49 4.62
C ALA A 110 -7.81 -11.25 3.70
N GLY A 111 -7.63 -11.43 2.39
CA GLY A 111 -7.58 -10.35 1.41
C GLY A 111 -6.33 -9.46 1.55
N THR A 112 -5.22 -9.99 2.08
CA THR A 112 -4.00 -9.20 2.33
C THR A 112 -2.81 -9.65 1.48
N VAL A 113 -2.00 -8.68 1.07
CA VAL A 113 -0.69 -8.91 0.46
C VAL A 113 0.33 -8.02 1.16
N GLU A 114 1.44 -8.61 1.57
CA GLU A 114 2.48 -7.99 2.38
C GLU A 114 3.84 -8.10 1.72
N GLY A 115 4.70 -7.14 2.02
CA GLY A 115 6.07 -7.18 1.55
C GLY A 115 6.90 -6.01 2.05
N TYR A 116 8.02 -5.80 1.40
CA TYR A 116 8.86 -4.64 1.65
C TYR A 116 9.30 -3.99 0.34
N CYS A 117 9.67 -2.72 0.41
CA CYS A 117 10.35 -2.03 -0.67
C CYS A 117 11.67 -1.43 -0.19
N VAL A 118 12.67 -1.35 -1.07
CA VAL A 118 13.97 -0.73 -0.77
C VAL A 118 14.04 0.62 -1.51
N THR A 119 14.44 1.70 -0.85
CA THR A 119 14.57 3.05 -1.46
C THR A 119 16.00 3.32 -1.99
N GLN A 120 16.16 4.14 -3.05
CA GLN A 120 17.38 4.11 -3.92
C GLN A 120 18.55 4.83 -3.30
N LEU A 121 18.26 5.93 -2.61
CA LEU A 121 19.26 6.87 -2.16
C LEU A 121 19.72 6.60 -0.72
N MET A 122 18.86 6.02 0.13
CA MET A 122 19.14 5.84 1.56
C MET A 122 19.07 4.38 2.06
N ARG A 123 18.83 3.40 1.17
CA ARG A 123 18.69 1.96 1.50
C ARG A 123 17.66 1.65 2.59
N PHE A 124 16.71 2.55 2.83
CA PHE A 124 15.64 2.29 3.80
C PHE A 124 14.71 1.20 3.27
N LYS A 125 14.28 0.35 4.21
CA LYS A 125 13.29 -0.70 3.98
C LYS A 125 11.99 -0.24 4.59
N ASP A 126 10.97 -0.16 3.76
CA ASP A 126 9.61 0.11 4.20
C ASP A 126 8.81 -1.17 4.04
N ASP A 127 8.25 -1.65 5.14
CA ASP A 127 7.28 -2.73 5.14
C ASP A 127 5.93 -2.16 4.68
N TRP A 128 5.26 -2.88 3.81
CA TRP A 128 3.95 -2.50 3.32
C TRP A 128 2.97 -3.67 3.42
N VAL A 129 1.71 -3.34 3.64
CA VAL A 129 0.58 -4.25 3.58
C VAL A 129 -0.54 -3.57 2.81
N VAL A 130 -1.14 -4.30 1.88
CA VAL A 130 -2.38 -3.92 1.21
C VAL A 130 -3.46 -4.88 1.65
N ARG A 131 -4.62 -4.34 1.99
CA ARG A 131 -5.84 -5.08 2.27
C ARG A 131 -6.87 -4.77 1.19
N VAL A 132 -7.56 -5.81 0.72
CA VAL A 132 -8.68 -5.73 -0.18
C VAL A 132 -9.87 -6.39 0.49
N SER A 133 -10.97 -5.68 0.64
CA SER A 133 -12.18 -6.19 1.29
C SER A 133 -13.44 -5.77 0.55
N GLU A 134 -14.56 -6.40 0.88
CA GLU A 134 -15.86 -6.05 0.33
C GLU A 134 -16.30 -4.67 0.81
N LEU A 135 -16.76 -3.83 -0.13
CA LEU A 135 -17.43 -2.59 0.22
C LEU A 135 -18.90 -2.88 0.55
N ARG A 136 -19.39 -2.33 1.67
CA ARG A 136 -20.80 -2.41 2.03
C ARG A 136 -21.67 -1.81 0.92
N GLY A 137 -22.58 -2.62 0.37
CA GLY A 137 -23.43 -2.22 -0.76
C GLY A 137 -22.91 -2.64 -2.14
N GLY A 138 -21.77 -3.34 -2.18
CA GLY A 138 -21.17 -3.87 -3.40
C GLY A 138 -19.94 -3.08 -3.85
N GLY A 139 -19.00 -3.78 -4.47
CA GLY A 139 -17.69 -3.26 -4.82
C GLY A 139 -16.59 -3.82 -3.91
N ALA A 140 -15.36 -3.38 -4.15
CA ALA A 140 -14.21 -3.67 -3.30
C ALA A 140 -13.62 -2.37 -2.78
N VAL A 141 -13.08 -2.39 -1.58
CA VAL A 141 -12.24 -1.32 -1.04
C VAL A 141 -10.82 -1.84 -0.92
N VAL A 142 -9.85 -1.02 -1.31
CA VAL A 142 -8.42 -1.28 -1.17
C VAL A 142 -7.84 -0.22 -0.26
N ASP A 143 -7.21 -0.66 0.81
CA ASP A 143 -6.51 0.19 1.76
C ASP A 143 -5.10 -0.35 2.04
N MET A 144 -4.20 0.55 2.44
CA MET A 144 -2.78 0.24 2.55
C MET A 144 -2.19 0.86 3.82
N ARG A 145 -1.20 0.19 4.37
CA ARG A 145 -0.27 0.75 5.36
C ARG A 145 1.17 0.56 4.90
N SER A 146 1.97 1.60 5.08
CA SER A 146 3.41 1.60 4.83
C SER A 146 4.15 2.08 6.08
N ARG A 147 5.12 1.29 6.55
CA ARG A 147 5.91 1.60 7.73
C ARG A 147 7.40 1.44 7.41
N SER A 148 8.14 2.54 7.54
CA SER A 148 9.61 2.52 7.45
C SER A 148 10.19 1.87 8.69
N ARG A 149 11.11 0.93 8.49
CA ARG A 149 11.93 0.33 9.57
C ARG A 149 12.91 1.33 10.20
N MET A 150 13.09 2.48 9.55
CA MET A 150 13.92 3.58 10.01
C MET A 150 13.04 4.74 10.51
N GLY A 151 13.26 5.13 11.76
CA GLY A 151 12.55 6.18 12.49
C GLY A 151 12.81 5.94 13.98
N LYS A 152 12.94 6.99 14.79
CA LYS A 152 13.35 6.90 16.20
C LYS A 152 12.42 5.96 16.99
N GLY A 153 12.82 4.71 17.10
CA GLY A 153 12.42 3.74 18.12
C GLY A 153 13.61 3.18 18.89
N ASP A 154 14.84 3.53 18.51
CA ASP A 154 16.06 3.14 19.22
C ASP A 154 16.77 4.40 19.72
N GLY A 155 16.45 4.73 20.97
CA GLY A 155 17.05 5.73 21.84
C GLY A 155 16.52 5.52 23.24
#